data_AF-A0A842W597-F1
#
_entry.id   AF-A0A842W597-F1
#
_cell.length_a   1.000
_cell.length_b   1.000
_cell.length_c   1.000
_cell.angle_alpha   90.00
_cell.angle_beta   90.00
_cell.angle_gamma   90.00
#
_symmetry.space_group_name_H-M   'P 1'
#
loop_
_entity.id
_entity.type
_entity.pdbx_description
1 polymer ?
#
loop_
_entity_poly.entity_id
_entity_poly.type
_entity_poly.pdbx_seq_one_letter_code
_entity_poly.pdbx_strand_id
1 'polypeptide(L)'
;MAKKLSLEGIKLSDIKEKKTDVSKLLSTLQKEKAEFTKEAIKDIEQQIATREQIHKEVLEELEKIKIELNNLMLSTSDMEEQEKQRIRQKQTDIEQLKVKEIIDKWKDIALLKKELRERMQEFKEKESKTEMMAKLLEEQ
;
A
#
# COMPACT_ATOMS: atom_id res chain seq x y z
N MET A 1 22.98 21.98 62.74
CA MET A 1 22.57 22.84 61.62
C MET A 1 21.77 22.00 60.63
N ALA A 2 20.44 22.03 60.72
CA ALA A 2 19.57 21.30 59.80
C ALA A 2 19.23 22.21 58.60
N LYS A 3 19.66 21.83 57.40
CA LYS A 3 19.22 22.45 56.14
C LYS A 3 17.73 22.17 55.98
N LYS A 4 16.88 23.16 56.29
CA LYS A 4 15.49 23.21 55.85
C LYS A 4 15.49 23.32 54.32
N LEU A 5 15.16 22.23 53.63
CA LEU A 5 14.80 22.27 52.21
C LEU A 5 13.41 22.91 52.14
N SER A 6 13.35 24.20 51.77
CA SER A 6 12.11 24.90 51.49
C SER A 6 11.52 24.38 50.18
N LEU A 7 10.39 23.70 50.25
CA LEU A 7 9.52 23.35 49.12
C LEU A 7 8.70 24.56 48.63
N GLU A 8 9.21 25.78 48.76
CA GLU A 8 8.54 26.98 48.28
C GLU A 8 8.89 27.21 46.80
N GLY A 9 7.87 27.18 45.94
CA GLY A 9 7.92 27.97 44.72
C GLY A 9 7.58 27.30 43.40
N ILE A 10 6.90 26.15 43.36
CA ILE A 10 6.24 25.75 42.11
C ILE A 10 4.88 26.46 42.06
N LYS A 11 4.76 27.51 41.24
CA LYS A 11 3.47 28.18 41.07
C LYS A 11 2.52 27.25 40.31
N LEU A 12 1.25 27.22 40.73
CA LEU A 12 0.17 26.48 40.05
C LEU A 12 0.04 26.84 38.57
N SER A 13 0.41 28.07 38.18
CA SER A 13 0.51 28.53 36.79
C SER A 13 1.52 27.71 35.99
N ASP A 14 2.69 27.44 36.57
CA ASP A 14 3.82 26.81 35.89
C ASP A 14 3.55 25.30 35.69
N ILE A 15 2.75 24.70 36.57
CA ILE A 15 2.26 23.32 36.41
C ILE A 15 1.20 23.23 35.31
N LYS A 16 0.27 24.20 35.23
CA LYS A 16 -0.76 24.26 34.19
C LYS A 16 -0.16 24.52 32.81
N GLU A 17 0.81 25.42 32.71
CA GLU A 17 1.49 25.75 31.46
C GLU A 17 2.27 24.54 30.91
N LYS A 18 3.06 23.86 31.77
CA LYS A 18 3.75 22.62 31.39
C LYS A 18 2.80 21.47 31.02
N LYS A 19 1.65 21.32 31.71
CA LYS A 19 0.60 20.36 31.32
C LYS A 19 0.04 20.65 29.93
N THR A 20 -0.16 21.93 29.61
CA THR A 20 -0.72 22.37 28.32
C THR A 20 0.26 22.10 27.17
N ASP A 21 1.56 22.31 27.39
CA ASP A 21 2.58 22.01 26.39
C ASP A 21 2.77 20.51 26.15
N VAL A 22 2.75 19.69 27.21
CA VAL A 22 2.83 18.21 27.07
C VAL A 22 1.61 17.65 26.34
N SER A 23 0.41 18.17 26.62
CA SER A 23 -0.82 17.78 25.93
C SER A 23 -0.77 18.12 24.43
N LYS A 24 -0.33 19.33 24.08
CA LYS A 24 -0.13 19.74 22.69
C LYS A 24 0.89 18.85 21.98
N LEU A 25 2.02 18.57 22.60
CA LEU A 25 3.08 17.75 22.01
C LEU A 25 2.62 16.30 21.76
N LEU A 26 1.88 15.72 22.71
CA LEU A 26 1.26 14.39 22.56
C LEU A 26 0.24 14.35 21.40
N SER A 27 -0.65 15.35 21.33
CA SER A 27 -1.65 15.42 20.27
C SER A 27 -1.02 15.55 18.87
N THR A 28 0.11 16.25 18.78
CA THR A 28 0.84 16.45 17.52
C THR A 28 1.49 15.14 17.08
N LEU A 29 2.23 14.48 17.97
CA LEU A 29 2.85 13.18 17.71
C LEU A 29 1.84 12.08 17.33
N GLN A 30 0.67 12.10 17.94
CA GLN A 30 -0.40 11.14 17.62
C GLN A 30 -0.97 11.37 16.22
N LYS A 31 -1.21 12.64 15.85
CA LYS A 31 -1.66 13.02 14.50
C LYS A 31 -0.65 12.62 13.43
N GLU A 32 0.63 12.94 13.63
CA GLU A 32 1.70 12.58 12.68
C GLU A 32 1.77 11.06 12.45
N LYS A 33 1.67 10.25 13.51
CA LYS A 33 1.67 8.78 13.39
C LYS A 33 0.44 8.24 12.68
N ALA A 34 -0.73 8.85 12.90
CA ALA A 34 -1.96 8.48 12.22
C ALA A 34 -1.89 8.85 10.73
N GLU A 35 -1.40 10.04 10.41
CA GLU A 35 -1.17 10.51 9.04
C GLU A 35 -0.21 9.59 8.28
N PHE A 36 0.92 9.21 8.88
CA PHE A 36 1.86 8.27 8.27
C PHE A 36 1.20 6.93 7.91
N THR A 37 0.33 6.42 8.77
CA THR A 37 -0.36 5.14 8.53
C THR A 37 -1.43 5.30 7.44
N LYS A 38 -2.09 6.47 7.38
CA LYS A 38 -3.05 6.81 6.34
C LYS A 38 -2.38 6.97 4.98
N GLU A 39 -1.20 7.56 4.92
CA GLU A 39 -0.38 7.62 3.69
C GLU A 39 0.01 6.22 3.22
N ALA A 40 0.49 5.37 4.12
CA ALA A 40 0.82 3.98 3.77
C ALA A 40 -0.38 3.20 3.19
N ILE A 41 -1.58 3.39 3.75
CA ILE A 41 -2.83 2.81 3.22
C ILE A 41 -3.08 3.31 1.78
N LYS A 42 -3.00 4.62 1.56
CA LYS A 42 -3.21 5.23 0.25
C LYS A 42 -2.19 4.74 -0.78
N ASP A 43 -0.94 4.58 -0.38
CA ASP A 43 0.11 4.06 -1.25
C ASP A 43 -0.17 2.62 -1.68
N ILE A 44 -0.64 1.76 -0.76
CA ILE A 44 -1.03 0.38 -1.10
C ILE A 44 -2.23 0.37 -2.06
N GLU A 45 -3.23 1.22 -1.84
CA GLU A 45 -4.37 1.36 -2.75
C GLU A 45 -3.92 1.77 -4.17
N GLN A 46 -2.98 2.71 -4.26
CA GLN A 46 -2.39 3.12 -5.53
C GLN A 46 -1.61 1.97 -6.19
N GLN A 47 -0.83 1.21 -5.42
CA GLN A 47 -0.10 0.05 -5.94
C GLN A 47 -1.04 -1.01 -6.51
N ILE A 48 -2.17 -1.28 -5.85
CA ILE A 48 -3.20 -2.20 -6.37
C ILE A 48 -3.72 -1.70 -7.73
N ALA A 49 -4.12 -0.43 -7.80
CA ALA A 49 -4.64 0.17 -9.03
C ALA A 49 -3.61 0.14 -10.17
N THR A 50 -2.35 0.49 -9.88
CA THR A 50 -1.25 0.44 -10.85
C THR A 50 -1.00 -0.99 -11.33
N ARG A 51 -1.02 -1.99 -10.44
CA ARG A 51 -0.83 -3.40 -10.84
C ARG A 51 -1.96 -3.91 -11.73
N GLU A 52 -3.20 -3.50 -11.44
CA GLU A 52 -4.36 -3.83 -12.29
C GLU A 52 -4.25 -3.22 -13.69
N GLN A 53 -3.78 -1.97 -13.78
CA GLN A 53 -3.55 -1.28 -15.05
C GLN A 53 -2.42 -1.93 -15.85
N ILE A 54 -1.25 -2.18 -15.23
CA ILE A 54 -0.11 -2.84 -15.90
C ILE A 54 -0.52 -4.20 -16.44
N HIS A 55 -1.26 -5.00 -15.67
CA HIS A 55 -1.74 -6.29 -16.13
C HIS A 55 -2.59 -6.19 -17.39
N LYS A 56 -3.49 -5.20 -17.44
CA LYS A 56 -4.33 -4.96 -18.63
C LYS A 56 -3.46 -4.64 -19.84
N GLU A 57 -2.49 -3.75 -19.69
CA GLU A 57 -1.56 -3.36 -20.75
C GLU A 57 -0.75 -4.58 -21.25
N VAL A 58 -0.22 -5.41 -20.33
CA VAL A 58 0.52 -6.63 -20.70
C VAL A 58 -0.36 -7.61 -21.49
N LEU A 59 -1.61 -7.82 -21.08
CA LEU A 59 -2.52 -8.71 -21.82
C LEU A 59 -2.85 -8.17 -23.21
N GLU A 60 -3.04 -6.86 -23.34
CA GLU A 60 -3.28 -6.20 -24.62
C GLU A 60 -2.08 -6.34 -25.56
N GLU A 61 -0.85 -6.14 -25.07
CA GLU A 61 0.37 -6.33 -25.86
C GLU A 61 0.56 -7.79 -26.29
N LEU A 62 0.31 -8.75 -25.39
CA LEU A 62 0.36 -10.17 -25.74
C LEU A 62 -0.67 -10.56 -26.81
N GLU A 63 -1.85 -9.94 -26.81
CA GLU A 63 -2.85 -10.15 -27.84
C GLU A 63 -2.44 -9.54 -29.19
N LYS A 64 -1.86 -8.32 -29.20
CA LYS A 64 -1.33 -7.71 -30.42
C LYS A 64 -0.28 -8.60 -31.07
N ILE A 65 0.68 -9.11 -30.29
CA ILE A 65 1.72 -10.03 -30.80
C ILE A 65 1.08 -11.30 -31.38
N LYS A 66 0.06 -11.86 -30.71
CA LYS A 66 -0.65 -13.04 -31.23
C LYS A 66 -1.34 -12.76 -32.57
N ILE A 67 -1.97 -11.60 -32.73
CA ILE A 67 -2.59 -11.15 -33.98
C ILE A 67 -1.52 -11.02 -35.07
N GLU A 68 -0.38 -10.41 -34.78
CA GLU A 68 0.74 -10.29 -35.73
C GLU A 68 1.26 -11.66 -36.20
N LEU A 69 1.41 -12.62 -35.27
CA LEU A 69 1.79 -14.00 -35.61
C LEU A 69 0.75 -14.69 -36.50
N ASN A 70 -0.55 -14.48 -36.24
CA ASN A 70 -1.62 -15.00 -37.08
C ASN A 70 -1.57 -14.40 -38.48
N ASN A 71 -1.39 -13.08 -38.57
CA ASN A 71 -1.30 -12.37 -39.85
C ASN A 71 -0.10 -12.86 -40.65
N LEU A 72 1.05 -13.09 -40.00
CA LEU A 72 2.25 -13.63 -40.64
C LEU A 72 2.03 -15.02 -41.24
N MET A 73 1.28 -15.90 -40.55
CA MET A 73 0.92 -17.21 -41.09
C MET A 73 -0.03 -17.11 -42.29
N LEU A 74 -0.95 -16.13 -42.29
CA LEU A 74 -1.91 -15.94 -43.37
C LEU A 74 -1.27 -15.28 -44.61
N SER A 75 -0.31 -14.37 -44.41
CA SER A 75 0.34 -13.62 -45.49
C SER A 75 1.37 -14.43 -46.28
N THR A 76 1.80 -15.57 -45.74
CA THR A 76 2.94 -16.33 -46.29
C THR A 76 2.48 -17.72 -46.73
N SER A 77 1.93 -17.80 -47.95
CA SER A 77 1.38 -19.03 -48.53
C SER A 77 2.42 -20.16 -48.65
N ASP A 78 3.68 -19.80 -48.87
CA ASP A 78 4.79 -20.73 -49.14
C ASP A 78 5.71 -20.94 -47.93
N MET A 79 5.25 -20.59 -46.72
CA MET A 79 6.04 -20.77 -45.51
C MET A 79 6.32 -22.27 -45.25
N GLU A 80 7.60 -22.59 -45.01
CA GLU A 80 8.05 -23.94 -44.67
C GLU A 80 7.33 -24.46 -43.41
N GLU A 81 7.05 -25.76 -43.38
CA GLU A 81 6.32 -26.37 -42.27
C GLU A 81 7.05 -26.22 -40.93
N GLN A 82 8.39 -26.22 -40.94
CA GLN A 82 9.19 -25.97 -39.74
C GLN A 82 8.95 -24.56 -39.16
N GLU A 83 8.78 -23.56 -40.03
CA GLU A 83 8.55 -22.18 -39.61
C GLU A 83 7.12 -22.00 -39.10
N LYS A 84 6.13 -22.65 -39.74
CA LYS A 84 4.75 -22.75 -39.22
C LYS A 84 4.72 -23.37 -37.82
N GLN A 85 5.47 -24.45 -37.60
CA GLN A 85 5.56 -25.09 -36.29
C GLN A 85 6.17 -24.15 -35.24
N ARG A 86 7.22 -23.39 -35.60
CA ARG A 86 7.81 -22.38 -34.70
C ARG A 86 6.82 -21.28 -34.33
N ILE A 87 6.00 -20.80 -35.28
CA ILE A 87 4.98 -19.80 -34.98
C ILE A 87 3.92 -20.37 -34.03
N ARG A 88 3.43 -21.59 -34.27
CA ARG A 88 2.48 -22.25 -33.36
C ARG A 88 3.04 -22.45 -31.95
N GLN A 89 4.33 -22.76 -31.85
CA GLN A 89 5.01 -22.83 -30.55
C GLN A 89 4.98 -21.46 -29.85
N LYS A 90 5.38 -20.39 -30.54
CA LYS A 90 5.32 -19.02 -29.97
C LYS A 90 3.91 -18.61 -29.56
N GLN A 91 2.89 -19.00 -30.31
CA GLN A 91 1.49 -18.75 -29.93
C GLN A 91 1.10 -19.48 -28.65
N THR A 92 1.57 -20.72 -28.48
CA THR A 92 1.39 -21.49 -27.24
C THR A 92 2.10 -20.81 -26.08
N ASP A 93 3.33 -20.35 -26.29
CA ASP A 93 4.12 -19.64 -25.28
C ASP A 93 3.43 -18.33 -24.85
N ILE A 94 2.82 -17.59 -25.79
CA ILE A 94 2.04 -16.39 -25.48
C ILE A 94 0.84 -16.72 -24.58
N GLU A 95 0.10 -17.80 -24.86
CA GLU A 95 -1.03 -18.21 -24.00
C GLU A 95 -0.56 -18.63 -22.61
N GLN A 96 0.59 -19.30 -22.51
CA GLN A 96 1.21 -19.62 -21.22
C GLN A 96 1.61 -18.35 -20.46
N LEU A 97 2.16 -17.34 -21.14
CA LEU A 97 2.51 -16.05 -20.54
C LEU A 97 1.27 -15.30 -20.03
N LYS A 98 0.16 -15.31 -20.77
CA LYS A 98 -1.11 -14.72 -20.32
C LYS A 98 -1.62 -15.38 -19.04
N VAL A 99 -1.65 -16.72 -19.01
CA VAL A 99 -2.09 -17.47 -17.83
C VAL A 99 -1.19 -17.17 -16.64
N LYS A 100 0.13 -17.14 -16.86
CA LYS A 100 1.11 -16.78 -15.82
C LYS A 100 0.84 -15.38 -15.27
N GLU A 101 0.65 -14.38 -16.13
CA GLU A 101 0.40 -13.00 -15.71
C GLU A 101 -0.92 -12.86 -14.94
N ILE A 102 -1.97 -13.63 -15.27
CA ILE A 102 -3.21 -13.67 -14.50
C ILE A 102 -2.95 -14.22 -13.09
N ILE A 103 -2.23 -15.34 -12.99
CA ILE A 103 -1.91 -15.97 -11.71
C ILE A 103 -1.04 -15.03 -10.86
N ASP A 104 -0.02 -14.42 -11.45
CA ASP A 104 0.91 -13.55 -10.74
C ASP A 104 0.20 -12.27 -10.28
N LYS A 105 -0.63 -11.64 -11.12
CA LYS A 105 -1.51 -10.53 -10.68
C LYS A 105 -2.36 -10.93 -9.48
N TRP A 106 -2.99 -12.11 -9.49
CA TRP A 106 -3.84 -12.54 -8.38
C TRP A 106 -3.05 -12.70 -7.09
N LYS A 107 -1.85 -13.28 -7.15
CA LYS A 107 -0.96 -13.39 -5.99
C LYS A 107 -0.57 -12.01 -5.46
N ASP A 108 -0.14 -11.11 -6.34
CA ASP A 108 0.29 -9.76 -5.98
C ASP A 108 -0.86 -8.98 -5.31
N ILE A 109 -2.04 -8.97 -5.92
CA ILE A 109 -3.22 -8.29 -5.37
C ILE A 109 -3.65 -8.93 -4.05
N ALA A 110 -3.57 -10.26 -3.91
CA ALA A 110 -3.91 -10.92 -2.67
C ALA A 110 -2.97 -10.52 -1.52
N LEU A 111 -1.66 -10.40 -1.81
CA LEU A 111 -0.65 -9.91 -0.86
C LEU A 111 -0.90 -8.45 -0.48
N LEU A 112 -1.08 -7.57 -1.47
CA LEU A 112 -1.36 -6.14 -1.23
C LEU A 112 -2.65 -5.94 -0.44
N LYS A 113 -3.72 -6.70 -0.74
CA LYS A 113 -4.97 -6.65 0.03
C LYS A 113 -4.81 -7.17 1.46
N LYS A 114 -3.90 -8.13 1.68
CA LYS A 114 -3.58 -8.59 3.03
C LYS A 114 -2.88 -7.47 3.81
N GLU A 115 -1.86 -6.87 3.24
CA GLU A 115 -1.15 -5.75 3.86
C GLU A 115 -2.09 -4.57 4.13
N LEU A 116 -2.95 -4.22 3.17
CA LEU A 116 -3.95 -3.17 3.33
C LEU A 116 -4.85 -3.41 4.56
N ARG A 117 -5.34 -4.65 4.77
CA ARG A 117 -6.16 -4.99 5.94
C ARG A 117 -5.38 -4.82 7.24
N GLU A 118 -4.12 -5.25 7.27
CA GLU A 118 -3.25 -5.10 8.45
C GLU A 118 -3.02 -3.62 8.77
N ARG A 119 -2.72 -2.79 7.76
CA ARG A 119 -2.55 -1.33 7.94
C ARG A 119 -3.83 -0.63 8.36
N MET A 120 -4.97 -1.01 7.79
CA MET A 120 -6.28 -0.47 8.20
C MET A 120 -6.62 -0.83 9.64
N GLN A 121 -6.30 -2.05 10.09
CA GLN A 121 -6.49 -2.45 11.47
C GLN A 121 -5.57 -1.63 12.40
N GLU A 122 -4.29 -1.51 12.06
CA GLU A 122 -3.32 -0.70 12.79
C GLU A 122 -3.80 0.76 12.92
N PHE A 123 -4.33 1.34 11.84
CA PHE A 123 -4.89 2.69 11.83
C PHE A 123 -6.07 2.82 12.80
N LYS A 124 -7.04 1.90 12.74
CA LYS A 124 -8.21 1.92 13.64
C LYS A 124 -7.80 1.79 15.11
N GLU A 125 -6.82 0.94 15.42
CA GLU A 125 -6.31 0.79 16.78
C GLU A 125 -5.61 2.08 17.26
N LYS A 126 -4.86 2.77 16.38
CA LYS A 126 -4.23 4.06 16.70
C LYS A 126 -5.26 5.17 16.90
N GLU A 127 -6.29 5.22 16.05
CA GLU A 127 -7.39 6.18 16.15
C GLU A 127 -8.15 6.00 17.46
N SER A 128 -8.55 4.76 17.78
CA SER A 128 -9.23 4.44 19.04
C SER A 128 -8.39 4.79 20.29
N LYS A 129 -7.08 4.49 20.26
CA LYS A 129 -6.16 4.88 21.35
C LYS A 129 -6.05 6.40 21.50
N THR A 130 -6.01 7.12 20.38
CA THR A 130 -5.93 8.58 20.36
C THR A 130 -7.21 9.20 20.93
N GLU A 131 -8.38 8.71 20.53
CA GLU A 131 -9.67 9.15 21.09
C GLU A 131 -9.76 8.89 22.61
N MET A 132 -9.31 7.72 23.08
CA MET A 132 -9.30 7.41 24.51
C MET A 132 -8.37 8.35 25.29
N MET A 133 -7.18 8.62 24.76
CA MET A 133 -6.25 9.57 25.40
C MET A 133 -6.79 11.00 25.40
N ALA A 134 -7.48 11.43 24.34
CA ALA A 134 -8.12 12.75 24.29
C ALA A 134 -9.16 12.89 25.41
N LYS A 135 -10.04 11.89 25.60
CA LYS A 135 -11.02 11.87 26.70
C LYS A 135 -10.35 11.94 28.07
N LEU A 136 -9.30 11.16 28.31
CA LEU A 136 -8.55 11.19 29.58
C LEU A 136 -7.89 12.54 29.86
N LEU A 137 -7.49 13.27 28.81
CA LEU A 137 -6.91 14.61 28.93
C LEU A 137 -7.96 15.70 29.15
N GLU A 138 -9.20 15.49 28.68
CA GLU A 138 -10.34 16.38 28.92
C GLU A 138 -10.97 16.20 30.31
N GLU A 139 -10.87 15.00 30.88
CA GLU A 139 -11.41 14.66 32.21
C GLU A 139 -10.49 15.08 33.40
N GLN A 140 -9.30 15.66 33.15
CA GLN A 140 -8.31 16.09 34.16
C GLN A 140 -8.17 17.61 34.31
#